data_AF-A0A146FBX0-F1
#
_entry.id   AF-A0A146FBX0-F1
#
_cell.length_a   1.000
_cell.length_b   1.000
_cell.length_c   1.000
_cell.angle_alpha   90.00
_cell.angle_beta   90.00
_cell.angle_gamma   90.00
#
_symmetry.space_group_name_H-M   'P 1'
#
loop_
_entity.id
_entity.type
_entity.pdbx_description
1 polymer ?
#
loop_
_entity_poly.entity_id
_entity_poly.type
_entity_poly.pdbx_seq_one_letter_code
_entity_poly.pdbx_strand_id
1 'polypeptide(L)'
;MRIYEPLKEYSTLPVTTISPVRAREMCFSSARNIAHLMRIHRSCWGLDRMPVSNIQCITEALFTLLDDLEEPNNREAFITLSIAAKAFSRRWESSRTILGTLRTTAQAKRLTLPTETDSLFTITVAPPPLGVRDSVDLLDDSEEA
;
A
#
# COMPACT_ATOMS: atom_id res chain seq x y z
N MET A 1 41.14 8.73 26.75
CA MET A 1 40.27 9.21 25.67
C MET A 1 40.80 8.62 24.37
N ARG A 2 40.28 7.47 23.91
CA ARG A 2 40.70 6.85 22.65
C ARG A 2 39.91 7.52 21.52
N ILE A 3 40.65 8.18 20.63
CA ILE A 3 40.11 8.85 19.45
C ILE A 3 39.71 7.73 18.48
N TYR A 4 38.47 7.78 18.00
CA TYR A 4 37.93 6.79 17.07
C TYR A 4 38.75 6.84 15.79
N GLU A 5 39.47 5.76 15.46
CA GLU A 5 40.08 5.60 14.14
C GLU A 5 38.96 5.35 13.12
N PRO A 6 38.90 6.11 12.02
CA PRO A 6 37.92 5.85 10.98
C PRO A 6 38.36 4.60 10.22
N LEU A 7 37.53 3.54 10.27
CA LEU A 7 37.66 2.36 9.42
C LEU A 7 37.50 2.79 7.96
N LYS A 8 38.60 3.20 7.33
CA LYS A 8 38.68 3.51 5.91
C LYS A 8 39.10 2.27 5.13
N GLU A 9 38.42 1.16 5.38
CA GLU A 9 38.49 -0.05 4.56
C GLU A 9 37.14 -0.25 3.87
N TYR A 10 36.80 0.67 2.96
CA TYR A 10 35.70 0.44 2.04
C TYR A 10 36.18 -0.51 0.95
N SER A 11 36.10 -1.80 1.26
CA SER A 11 35.94 -2.95 0.37
C SER A 11 36.30 -2.69 -1.10
N THR A 12 37.52 -3.05 -1.49
CA THR A 12 37.99 -3.09 -2.90
C THR A 12 37.48 -4.34 -3.63
N LEU A 13 36.29 -4.85 -3.26
CA LEU A 13 35.66 -5.93 -4.02
C LEU A 13 35.11 -5.33 -5.32
N PRO A 14 35.31 -6.01 -6.48
CA PRO A 14 34.75 -5.53 -7.73
C PRO A 14 33.24 -5.35 -7.57
N VAL A 15 32.74 -4.15 -7.87
CA VAL A 15 31.30 -3.87 -7.90
C VAL A 15 30.71 -4.77 -8.98
N THR A 16 30.08 -5.87 -8.58
CA THR A 16 29.40 -6.78 -9.49
C THR A 16 28.23 -6.03 -10.11
N THR A 17 28.41 -5.58 -11.35
CA THR A 17 27.36 -4.87 -12.10
C THR A 17 26.30 -5.88 -12.53
N ILE A 18 25.16 -5.88 -11.86
CA ILE A 18 24.02 -6.70 -12.22
C ILE A 18 23.40 -6.12 -13.50
N SER A 19 23.21 -6.94 -14.53
CA SER A 19 22.52 -6.52 -15.75
C SER A 19 21.08 -6.05 -15.44
N PRO A 20 20.52 -5.07 -16.19
CA PRO A 20 19.16 -4.56 -15.93
C PRO A 20 18.08 -5.65 -15.97
N VAL A 21 18.20 -6.63 -16.86
CA VAL A 21 17.27 -7.77 -16.96
C VAL A 21 17.29 -8.61 -15.68
N ARG A 22 18.48 -8.96 -15.20
CA ARG A 22 18.65 -9.72 -13.95
C ARG A 22 18.18 -8.93 -12.73
N ALA A 23 18.39 -7.62 -12.69
CA ALA A 23 17.86 -6.76 -11.64
C ALA A 23 16.33 -6.79 -11.62
N ARG A 24 15.70 -6.66 -12.78
CA ARG A 24 14.24 -6.72 -12.92
C ARG A 24 13.66 -8.06 -12.44
N GLU A 25 14.26 -9.17 -12.85
CA GLU A 25 13.81 -10.50 -12.43
C GLU A 25 13.94 -10.70 -10.91
N MET A 26 15.03 -10.21 -10.30
CA MET A 26 15.18 -10.25 -8.85
C MET A 26 14.13 -9.41 -8.13
N CYS A 27 13.76 -8.25 -8.67
CA CYS A 27 12.68 -7.44 -8.13
C CYS A 27 11.34 -8.18 -8.19
N PHE A 28 10.98 -8.78 -9.34
CA PHE A 28 9.76 -9.57 -9.46
C PHE A 28 9.75 -10.78 -8.53
N SER A 29 10.84 -11.54 -8.49
CA SER A 29 10.99 -12.68 -7.59
C SER A 29 10.82 -12.27 -6.12
N SER A 30 11.42 -11.15 -5.72
CA SER A 30 11.28 -10.60 -4.37
C SER A 30 9.84 -10.18 -4.08
N ALA A 31 9.16 -9.51 -5.00
CA ALA A 31 7.78 -9.09 -4.85
C ALA A 31 6.82 -10.30 -4.72
N ARG A 32 7.04 -11.36 -5.51
CA ARG A 32 6.31 -12.64 -5.39
C ARG A 32 6.55 -13.30 -4.02
N ASN A 33 7.79 -13.28 -3.52
CA ASN A 33 8.11 -13.80 -2.18
C ASN A 33 7.41 -13.01 -1.07
N ILE A 34 7.33 -11.68 -1.18
CA ILE A 34 6.56 -10.87 -0.23
C ILE A 34 5.09 -11.30 -0.26
N ALA A 35 4.49 -11.46 -1.44
CA ALA A 35 3.11 -11.95 -1.57
C ALA A 35 2.91 -13.33 -0.91
N HIS A 36 3.86 -14.24 -1.09
CA HIS A 36 3.85 -15.56 -0.46
C HIS A 36 3.87 -15.46 1.07
N LEU A 37 4.75 -14.63 1.63
CA LEU A 37 4.81 -14.38 3.08
C LEU A 37 3.52 -13.75 3.61
N MET A 38 2.91 -12.82 2.86
CA MET A 38 1.62 -12.22 3.24
C MET A 38 0.50 -13.26 3.25
N ARG A 39 0.50 -14.21 2.30
CA ARG A 39 -0.45 -15.31 2.26
C ARG A 39 -0.29 -16.23 3.47
N ILE A 40 0.94 -16.61 3.83
CA ILE A 40 1.22 -17.40 5.03
C ILE A 40 0.74 -16.66 6.28
N HIS A 41 1.13 -15.39 6.44
CA HIS A 41 0.71 -14.59 7.59
C HIS A 41 -0.82 -14.55 7.72
N ARG A 42 -1.51 -14.31 6.60
CA ARG A 42 -2.98 -14.32 6.55
C ARG A 42 -3.56 -15.66 7.00
N SER A 43 -2.99 -16.78 6.55
CA SER A 43 -3.49 -18.11 6.93
C SER A 43 -3.28 -18.45 8.40
N CYS A 44 -2.19 -17.95 9.01
CA CYS A 44 -1.85 -18.27 10.39
C CYS A 44 -2.50 -17.32 11.40
N TRP A 45 -2.59 -16.02 11.09
CA TRP A 45 -2.99 -14.98 12.06
C TRP A 45 -4.05 -14.00 11.53
N GLY A 46 -4.51 -14.17 10.29
CA GLY A 46 -5.36 -13.18 9.62
C GLY A 46 -4.59 -11.93 9.17
N LEU A 47 -5.32 -10.94 8.66
CA LEU A 47 -4.74 -9.66 8.19
C LEU A 47 -4.80 -8.55 9.25
N ASP A 48 -5.62 -8.71 10.29
CA ASP A 48 -5.85 -7.69 11.31
C ASP A 48 -4.70 -7.53 12.31
N ARG A 49 -3.73 -8.45 12.31
CA ARG A 49 -2.58 -8.45 13.24
C ARG A 49 -1.25 -8.11 12.58
N MET A 50 -1.28 -7.54 11.37
CA MET A 50 -0.02 -7.20 10.69
C MET A 50 0.64 -5.92 11.26
N PRO A 51 1.98 -5.90 11.40
CA PRO A 51 2.73 -4.70 11.74
C PRO A 51 2.60 -3.63 10.66
N VAL A 52 2.52 -2.35 11.06
CA VAL A 52 2.44 -1.22 10.13
C VAL A 52 3.66 -1.12 9.21
N SER A 53 4.83 -1.54 9.66
CA SER A 53 6.08 -1.56 8.88
C SER A 53 5.96 -2.36 7.57
N ASN A 54 5.07 -3.36 7.53
CA ASN A 54 4.88 -4.18 6.33
C ASN A 54 4.21 -3.41 5.20
N ILE A 55 3.59 -2.24 5.47
CA ILE A 55 2.96 -1.46 4.40
C ILE A 55 3.98 -0.99 3.36
N GLN A 56 5.22 -0.68 3.79
CA GLN A 56 6.27 -0.21 2.88
C GLN A 56 6.66 -1.31 1.89
N CYS A 57 6.95 -2.53 2.38
CA CYS A 57 7.32 -3.64 1.49
C CYS A 57 6.15 -4.11 0.61
N ILE A 58 4.90 -4.05 1.10
CA ILE A 58 3.72 -4.31 0.27
C ILE A 58 3.59 -3.28 -0.84
N THR A 59 3.81 -2.00 -0.52
CA THR A 59 3.71 -0.90 -1.48
C THR A 59 4.75 -1.04 -2.59
N GLU A 60 6.02 -1.25 -2.23
CA GLU A 60 7.10 -1.46 -3.19
C GLU A 60 6.86 -2.69 -4.08
N ALA A 61 6.40 -3.79 -3.49
CA ALA A 61 6.07 -5.00 -4.24
C ALA A 61 4.91 -4.78 -5.23
N LEU A 62 3.87 -4.02 -4.82
CA LEU A 62 2.75 -3.67 -5.71
C LEU A 62 3.21 -2.85 -6.92
N PHE A 63 4.01 -1.81 -6.70
CA PHE A 63 4.52 -0.99 -7.80
C PHE A 63 5.50 -1.75 -8.69
N THR A 64 6.29 -2.65 -8.12
CA THR A 64 7.17 -3.53 -8.88
C THR A 64 6.37 -4.43 -9.81
N LEU A 65 5.37 -5.15 -9.29
CA LEU A 65 4.55 -6.08 -10.06
C LEU A 65 3.65 -5.39 -11.09
N LEU A 66 3.29 -4.13 -10.87
CA LEU A 66 2.52 -3.33 -11.82
C LEU A 66 3.21 -3.21 -13.19
N ASP A 67 4.54 -3.32 -13.25
CA ASP A 67 5.30 -3.23 -14.49
C ASP A 67 5.18 -4.46 -15.40
N ASP A 68 4.61 -5.56 -14.92
CA ASP A 68 4.43 -6.79 -15.70
C ASP A 68 3.29 -7.67 -15.14
N LEU A 69 2.06 -7.26 -15.39
CA LEU A 69 0.84 -8.00 -15.00
C LEU A 69 0.41 -9.06 -16.01
N GLU A 70 1.07 -9.15 -17.16
CA GLU A 70 0.80 -10.18 -18.18
C GLU A 70 1.26 -11.56 -17.72
N GLU A 71 2.35 -11.61 -16.97
CA GLU A 71 2.86 -12.82 -16.33
C GLU A 71 1.90 -13.30 -15.22
N PRO A 72 1.34 -14.53 -15.31
CA PRO A 72 0.34 -15.02 -14.35
C PRO A 72 0.82 -15.01 -12.90
N ASN A 73 2.10 -15.33 -12.68
CA ASN A 73 2.69 -15.34 -11.33
C ASN A 73 2.75 -13.95 -10.72
N ASN A 74 3.01 -12.92 -11.53
CA ASN A 74 3.01 -11.53 -11.08
C ASN A 74 1.61 -11.06 -10.76
N ARG A 75 0.63 -11.42 -11.59
CA ARG A 75 -0.78 -11.10 -11.38
C ARG A 75 -1.32 -11.69 -10.08
N GLU A 76 -1.06 -12.97 -9.81
CA GLU A 76 -1.48 -13.62 -8.56
C GLU A 76 -0.85 -12.98 -7.32
N ALA A 77 0.45 -12.68 -7.40
CA ALA A 77 1.16 -11.97 -6.34
C ALA A 77 0.56 -10.56 -6.11
N PHE A 78 0.26 -9.85 -7.19
CA PHE A 78 -0.33 -8.52 -7.15
C PHE A 78 -1.71 -8.53 -6.48
N ILE A 79 -2.58 -9.48 -6.84
CA ILE A 79 -3.90 -9.65 -6.23
C ILE A 79 -3.76 -9.92 -4.72
N THR A 80 -2.88 -10.84 -4.35
CA THR A 80 -2.63 -11.18 -2.93
C THR A 80 -2.20 -9.95 -2.12
N LEU A 81 -1.26 -9.17 -2.64
CA LEU A 81 -0.76 -7.95 -1.99
C LEU A 81 -1.82 -6.85 -1.95
N SER A 82 -2.66 -6.74 -2.97
CA SER A 82 -3.71 -5.74 -3.04
C SER A 82 -4.80 -6.01 -1.98
N ILE A 83 -5.14 -7.28 -1.74
CA ILE A 83 -6.01 -7.69 -0.62
C ILE A 83 -5.38 -7.32 0.73
N ALA A 84 -4.07 -7.57 0.91
CA ALA A 84 -3.38 -7.19 2.13
C ALA A 84 -3.42 -5.66 2.33
N ALA A 85 -3.09 -4.88 1.31
CA ALA A 85 -3.14 -3.41 1.34
C ALA A 85 -4.53 -2.86 1.70
N LYS A 86 -5.61 -3.47 1.17
CA LYS A 86 -6.99 -3.15 1.56
C LYS A 86 -7.29 -3.43 3.03
N ALA A 87 -6.80 -4.55 3.57
CA ALA A 87 -6.96 -4.82 4.99
C ALA A 87 -6.23 -3.77 5.84
N PHE A 88 -5.04 -3.33 5.42
CA PHE A 88 -4.36 -2.20 6.06
C PHE A 88 -5.14 -0.88 5.94
N SER A 89 -5.79 -0.60 4.82
CA SER A 89 -6.57 0.64 4.61
C SER A 89 -7.80 0.79 5.51
N ARG A 90 -8.21 -0.30 6.18
CA ARG A 90 -9.23 -0.25 7.25
C ARG A 90 -8.66 0.26 8.57
N ARG A 91 -7.36 0.05 8.81
CA ARG A 91 -6.67 0.34 10.07
C ARG A 91 -5.82 1.61 9.99
N TRP A 92 -5.30 1.94 8.81
CA TRP A 92 -4.34 3.03 8.60
C TRP A 92 -4.71 3.88 7.39
N GLU A 93 -4.84 5.18 7.59
CA GLU A 93 -5.19 6.15 6.54
C GLU A 93 -4.15 6.18 5.41
N SER A 94 -2.86 6.03 5.75
CA SER A 94 -1.75 6.01 4.79
C SER A 94 -1.91 4.95 3.70
N SER A 95 -2.50 3.81 4.04
CA SER A 95 -2.74 2.73 3.08
C SER A 95 -3.86 3.05 2.09
N ARG A 96 -4.80 3.94 2.43
CA ARG A 96 -5.79 4.44 1.45
C ARG A 96 -5.13 5.32 0.42
N THR A 97 -4.22 6.21 0.84
CA THR A 97 -3.44 7.05 -0.07
C THR A 97 -2.66 6.18 -1.05
N ILE A 98 -2.02 5.11 -0.56
CA ILE A 98 -1.28 4.16 -1.41
C ILE A 98 -2.18 3.50 -2.46
N LEU A 99 -3.36 3.01 -2.08
CA LEU A 99 -4.31 2.44 -3.05
C LEU A 99 -4.75 3.48 -4.08
N GLY A 100 -5.00 4.72 -3.65
CA GLY A 100 -5.29 5.83 -4.57
C GLY A 100 -4.16 6.06 -5.58
N THR A 101 -2.92 6.16 -5.11
CA THR A 101 -1.73 6.30 -5.97
C THR A 101 -1.59 5.12 -6.92
N LEU A 102 -1.77 3.89 -6.45
CA LEU A 102 -1.69 2.68 -7.27
C LEU A 102 -2.70 2.73 -8.43
N ARG A 103 -3.94 3.14 -8.16
CA ARG A 103 -4.98 3.32 -9.18
C ARG A 103 -4.59 4.39 -10.19
N THR A 104 -4.16 5.56 -9.73
CA THR A 104 -3.74 6.66 -10.61
C THR A 104 -2.56 6.25 -11.49
N THR A 105 -1.58 5.53 -10.94
CA THR A 105 -0.43 5.03 -11.70
C THR A 105 -0.83 3.99 -12.73
N ALA A 106 -1.73 3.06 -12.39
CA ALA A 106 -2.24 2.08 -13.36
C ALA A 106 -2.98 2.75 -14.53
N GLN A 107 -3.82 3.75 -14.22
CA GLN A 107 -4.53 4.54 -15.23
C GLN A 107 -3.56 5.32 -16.13
N ALA A 108 -2.56 5.99 -15.54
CA ALA A 108 -1.54 6.71 -16.29
C ALA A 108 -0.75 5.80 -17.24
N LYS A 109 -0.47 4.56 -16.81
CA LYS A 109 0.19 3.53 -17.63
C LYS A 109 -0.76 2.78 -18.59
N ARG A 110 -2.06 3.12 -18.61
CA ARG A 110 -3.10 2.44 -19.40
C ARG A 110 -3.18 0.93 -19.15
N LEU A 111 -2.83 0.50 -17.93
CA LEU A 111 -2.88 -0.89 -17.54
C LEU A 111 -4.28 -1.27 -17.08
N THR A 112 -4.76 -2.42 -17.54
CA THR A 112 -6.00 -3.01 -17.02
C THR A 112 -5.69 -3.71 -15.71
N LEU A 113 -6.16 -3.13 -14.60
CA LEU A 113 -6.04 -3.80 -13.30
C LEU A 113 -6.91 -5.07 -13.29
N PRO A 114 -6.49 -6.12 -12.57
CA PRO A 114 -7.29 -7.33 -12.43
C PRO A 114 -8.66 -6.99 -11.80
N THR A 115 -9.74 -7.53 -12.35
CA THR A 115 -11.13 -7.28 -11.90
C THR A 115 -11.31 -7.63 -10.41
N GLU A 116 -10.53 -8.59 -9.90
CA GLU A 116 -10.50 -8.97 -8.49
C GLU A 116 -10.12 -7.80 -7.56
N THR A 117 -9.42 -6.79 -8.10
CA THR A 117 -8.96 -5.60 -7.38
C THR A 117 -9.96 -4.43 -7.44
N ASP A 118 -11.04 -4.52 -8.21
CA ASP A 118 -12.02 -3.43 -8.37
C ASP A 118 -12.70 -3.06 -7.04
N SER A 119 -12.94 -4.07 -6.19
CA SER A 119 -13.50 -3.90 -4.83
C SER A 119 -12.60 -3.08 -3.88
N LEU A 120 -11.31 -2.97 -4.21
CA LEU A 120 -10.35 -2.25 -3.38
C LEU A 120 -10.55 -0.74 -3.48
N PHE A 121 -10.98 -0.26 -4.64
CA PHE A 121 -11.14 1.17 -4.94
C PHE A 121 -12.57 1.70 -4.77
N THR A 122 -13.52 0.84 -4.42
CA THR A 122 -14.92 1.20 -4.10
C THR A 122 -15.11 1.65 -2.66
N ILE A 123 -14.07 2.18 -1.99
CA ILE A 123 -14.25 2.83 -0.67
C ILE A 123 -15.02 4.13 -0.90
N THR A 124 -16.33 3.99 -1.00
CA THR A 124 -17.27 5.10 -0.83
C THR A 124 -17.11 5.52 0.62
N VAL A 125 -16.45 6.65 0.83
CA VAL A 125 -16.58 7.41 2.07
C VAL A 125 -18.07 7.70 2.18
N ALA A 126 -18.77 7.00 3.08
CA ALA A 126 -20.07 7.48 3.51
C ALA A 126 -19.79 8.89 4.08
N PRO A 127 -20.40 9.96 3.53
CA PRO A 127 -20.26 11.27 4.12
C PRO A 127 -20.64 11.15 5.60
N PRO A 128 -19.96 11.87 6.52
CA PRO A 128 -20.43 11.97 7.88
C PRO A 128 -21.92 12.32 7.81
N PRO A 129 -22.81 11.69 8.61
CA PRO A 129 -24.18 12.17 8.68
C PRO A 129 -24.07 13.66 8.95
N LEU A 130 -24.65 14.48 8.07
CA LEU A 130 -24.76 15.91 8.27
C LEU A 130 -25.58 16.10 9.55
N GLY A 131 -24.87 16.10 10.68
CA GLY A 131 -25.41 16.37 11.99
C GLY A 131 -25.92 17.80 11.93
N VAL A 132 -27.23 17.90 11.89
CA VAL A 132 -28.07 19.00 12.37
C VAL A 132 -27.22 20.17 12.86
N ARG A 133 -27.09 21.19 12.01
CA ARG A 133 -26.75 22.53 12.51
C ARG A 133 -27.85 22.85 13.51
N ASP A 134 -27.50 23.07 14.77
CA ASP A 134 -28.44 23.55 15.78
C ASP A 134 -29.10 24.82 15.22
N SER A 135 -30.34 24.68 14.77
CA SER A 135 -31.28 25.78 14.63
C SER A 135 -31.59 26.23 16.05
N VAL A 136 -30.80 27.17 16.56
CA VAL A 136 -31.27 28.10 17.59
C VAL A 136 -32.14 29.13 16.87
N ASP A 137 -33.36 28.71 16.54
CA ASP A 137 -34.44 29.61 16.18
C ASP A 137 -34.95 30.27 17.47
N LEU A 138 -34.70 31.58 17.56
CA LEU A 138 -35.69 32.62 17.83
C LEU A 138 -36.90 32.18 18.69
N LEU A 139 -36.87 32.53 19.97
CA LEU A 139 -38.06 32.79 20.79
C LEU A 139 -37.78 34.12 21.51
N ASP A 140 -38.20 35.26 20.97
CA ASP A 140 -39.55 35.84 21.07
C ASP A 140 -39.45 37.05 22.02
N ASP A 141 -39.12 38.21 21.44
CA ASP A 141 -39.37 39.52 22.04
C ASP A 141 -40.84 39.86 21.75
N SER A 142 -41.73 39.79 22.76
CA SER A 142 -42.95 40.60 22.88
C SER A 142 -43.64 40.43 24.26
N GLU A 143 -43.41 41.42 25.13
CA GLU A 143 -44.39 42.22 25.90
C GLU A 143 -45.68 41.58 26.50
N GLU A 144 -45.84 41.60 27.83
CA GLU A 144 -46.83 42.46 28.57
C GLU A 144 -46.93 42.09 30.07
N ALA A 145 -46.66 43.06 30.95
CA ALA A 145 -47.49 43.53 32.09
C ALA A 145 -46.67 44.40 33.06
#